data_AF-A0A2V5YP68-F1
#
_entry.id   AF-A0A2V5YP68-F1
#
_cell.length_a   1.000
_cell.length_b   1.000
_cell.length_c   1.000
_cell.angle_alpha   90.00
_cell.angle_beta   90.00
_cell.angle_gamma   90.00
#
_symmetry.space_group_name_H-M   'P 1'
#
loop_
_entity.id
_entity.type
_entity.pdbx_description
1 polymer ?
#
loop_
_entity_poly.entity_id
_entity_poly.type
_entity_poly.pdbx_seq_one_letter_code
_entity_poly.pdbx_strand_id
1 'polypeptide(L)'
;MKTEGTHYGVTQIAQLFPSLKRIKDKSLRGKVASVWNEAITTGCGGKGWTFDELRAVKFTLLAGDIDMTFVEHLNSCARQCIAIADVLESSFRCGIPMQRDHLIAGALRADVGKPLEYDKVLHIIATHSHEGDKVERSIESIIFHHADFVDFDIAKVLGKRAAKK
;
A
#
# COMPACT_ATOMS: atom_id res chain seq x y z
N MET A 1 18.84 16.80 -24.63
CA MET A 1 17.69 17.53 -24.05
C MET A 1 17.00 16.56 -23.11
N LYS A 2 17.18 16.69 -21.78
CA LYS A 2 16.48 15.83 -20.82
C LYS A 2 15.01 16.25 -20.88
N THR A 3 14.12 15.34 -21.28
CA THR A 3 12.68 15.53 -21.15
C THR A 3 12.38 15.87 -19.69
N GLU A 4 11.72 17.01 -19.43
CA GLU A 4 11.21 17.31 -18.10
C GLU A 4 10.23 16.19 -17.73
N GLY A 5 10.67 15.27 -16.88
CA GLY A 5 9.83 14.16 -16.43
C GLY A 5 8.67 14.71 -15.61
N THR A 6 7.49 14.13 -15.77
CA THR A 6 6.32 14.43 -14.94
C THR A 6 6.69 14.31 -13.46
N HIS A 7 6.34 15.30 -12.64
CA HIS A 7 6.62 15.29 -11.21
C HIS A 7 5.33 15.46 -10.40
N TYR A 8 5.06 14.51 -9.51
CA TYR A 8 3.89 14.45 -8.65
C TYR A 8 4.24 14.84 -7.21
N GLY A 9 3.66 15.93 -6.73
CA GLY A 9 3.77 16.34 -5.33
C GLY A 9 2.77 15.64 -4.42
N VAL A 10 2.79 16.00 -3.13
CA VAL A 10 1.88 15.46 -2.09
C VAL A 10 0.41 15.54 -2.50
N THR A 11 -0.02 16.64 -3.12
CA THR A 11 -1.42 16.85 -3.52
C THR A 11 -1.84 15.85 -4.60
N GLN A 12 -0.98 15.60 -5.60
CA GLN A 12 -1.24 14.65 -6.67
C GLN A 12 -1.22 13.21 -6.14
N ILE A 13 -0.20 12.82 -5.38
CA ILE A 13 -0.12 11.46 -4.81
C ILE A 13 -1.30 11.17 -3.88
N ALA A 14 -1.80 12.18 -3.15
CA ALA A 14 -2.99 12.02 -2.32
C ALA A 14 -4.29 11.74 -3.09
N GLN A 15 -4.31 11.87 -4.42
CA GLN A 15 -5.43 11.43 -5.26
C GLN A 15 -5.45 9.91 -5.45
N LEU A 16 -4.30 9.24 -5.29
CA LEU A 16 -4.20 7.79 -5.21
C LEU A 16 -4.35 7.32 -3.76
N PHE A 17 -3.71 8.03 -2.82
CA PHE A 17 -3.64 7.62 -1.41
C PHE A 17 -4.10 8.75 -0.47
N PRO A 18 -5.40 8.96 -0.24
CA PRO A 18 -5.90 10.07 0.57
C PRO A 18 -5.36 10.10 2.01
N SER A 19 -5.11 8.93 2.61
CA SER A 19 -4.53 8.80 3.94
C SER A 19 -3.15 9.45 4.08
N LEU A 20 -2.45 9.75 2.97
CA LEU A 20 -1.22 10.55 2.98
C LEU A 20 -1.40 11.88 3.71
N LYS A 21 -2.57 12.51 3.57
CA LYS A 21 -2.88 13.79 4.24
C LYS A 21 -3.03 13.66 5.76
N ARG A 22 -3.14 12.43 6.28
CA ARG A 22 -3.26 12.15 7.72
C ARG A 22 -1.90 12.07 8.44
N ILE A 23 -0.79 11.94 7.70
CA ILE A 23 0.57 12.00 8.25
C ILE A 23 0.86 13.44 8.69
N LYS A 24 0.99 13.73 9.99
CA LYS A 24 1.16 15.10 10.51
C LYS A 24 2.53 15.69 10.18
N ASP A 25 3.59 14.91 10.32
CA ASP A 25 4.96 15.29 9.94
C ASP A 25 5.03 15.59 8.43
N LYS A 26 5.27 16.86 8.10
CA LYS A 26 5.34 17.35 6.72
C LYS A 26 6.55 16.78 5.96
N SER A 27 7.67 16.56 6.64
CA SER A 27 8.89 15.97 6.08
C SER A 27 8.64 14.52 5.70
N LEU A 28 8.09 13.72 6.62
CA LEU A 28 7.75 12.33 6.34
C LEU A 28 6.69 12.22 5.24
N ARG A 29 5.64 13.05 5.28
CA ARG A 29 4.61 13.10 4.24
C ARG A 29 5.20 13.41 2.86
N GLY A 30 6.11 14.38 2.79
CA GLY A 30 6.84 14.72 1.57
C GLY A 30 7.67 13.56 1.05
N LYS A 31 8.39 12.85 1.94
CA LYS A 31 9.16 11.65 1.58
C LYS A 31 8.29 10.53 1.03
N VAL A 32 7.14 10.25 1.65
CA VAL A 32 6.20 9.24 1.13
C VAL A 32 5.72 9.61 -0.27
N ALA A 33 5.37 10.88 -0.51
CA ALA A 33 4.99 11.33 -1.85
C ALA A 33 6.15 11.22 -2.85
N SER A 34 7.38 11.56 -2.45
CA SER A 34 8.57 11.48 -3.30
C SER A 34 8.86 10.04 -3.73
N VAL A 35 8.74 9.07 -2.83
CA VAL A 35 8.94 7.64 -3.15
C VAL A 35 7.90 7.17 -4.16
N TRP A 36 6.63 7.55 -3.98
CA TRP A 36 5.57 7.23 -4.95
C TRP A 36 5.75 7.95 -6.28
N ASN A 37 6.19 9.21 -6.27
CA ASN A 37 6.55 9.92 -7.49
C ASN A 37 7.63 9.18 -8.27
N GLU A 38 8.69 8.75 -7.60
CA GLU A 38 9.75 7.96 -8.23
C GLU A 38 9.19 6.65 -8.79
N ALA A 39 8.48 5.86 -7.98
CA ALA A 39 7.89 4.59 -8.42
C ALA A 39 6.98 4.73 -9.65
N ILE A 40 6.19 5.80 -9.71
CA ILE A 40 5.30 6.08 -10.85
C ILE A 40 6.09 6.55 -12.07
N THR A 41 7.14 7.36 -11.89
CA THR A 41 7.83 8.01 -13.03
C THR A 41 8.95 7.16 -13.61
N THR A 42 9.57 6.30 -12.81
CA THR A 42 10.70 5.45 -13.21
C THR A 42 10.31 3.97 -13.32
N GLY A 43 9.19 3.57 -12.75
CA GLY A 43 8.67 2.20 -12.82
C GLY A 43 8.30 1.76 -14.24
N CYS A 44 7.77 0.54 -14.38
CA CYS A 44 7.43 -0.05 -15.67
C CYS A 44 8.63 -0.09 -16.65
N GLY A 45 9.82 -0.41 -16.14
CA GLY A 45 11.06 -0.44 -16.93
C GLY A 45 11.47 0.92 -17.50
N GLY A 46 11.21 2.01 -16.77
CA GLY A 46 11.52 3.38 -17.19
C GLY A 46 10.46 4.04 -18.07
N LYS A 47 9.34 3.36 -18.37
CA LYS A 47 8.22 3.94 -19.13
C LYS A 47 7.28 4.78 -18.26
N GLY A 48 7.30 4.53 -16.95
CA GLY A 48 6.39 5.14 -15.99
C GLY A 48 4.96 4.58 -16.06
N TRP A 49 4.14 5.05 -15.11
CA TRP A 49 2.74 4.69 -14.93
C TRP A 49 1.87 5.94 -15.03
N THR A 50 0.70 5.82 -15.66
CA THR A 50 -0.37 6.78 -15.42
C THR A 50 -1.18 6.40 -14.17
N PHE A 51 -1.90 7.36 -13.59
CA PHE A 51 -2.75 7.08 -12.41
C PHE A 51 -3.87 6.09 -12.74
N ASP A 52 -4.43 6.15 -13.95
CA ASP A 52 -5.51 5.25 -14.36
C ASP A 52 -4.99 3.84 -14.60
N GLU A 53 -3.79 3.69 -15.17
CA GLU A 53 -3.13 2.39 -15.28
C GLU A 53 -2.85 1.78 -13.91
N LEU A 54 -2.33 2.57 -12.96
CA LEU A 54 -2.06 2.07 -11.61
C LEU A 54 -3.35 1.68 -10.86
N ARG A 55 -4.44 2.43 -11.06
CA ARG A 55 -5.77 2.07 -10.52
C ARG A 55 -6.34 0.80 -11.13
N ALA A 56 -6.02 0.49 -12.38
CA ALA A 56 -6.50 -0.72 -13.04
C ALA A 56 -5.74 -2.00 -12.63
N VAL A 57 -4.58 -1.88 -11.97
CA VAL A 57 -3.80 -3.05 -11.53
C VAL A 57 -4.61 -3.82 -10.48
N LYS A 58 -4.80 -5.12 -10.68
CA LYS A 58 -5.42 -6.01 -9.68
C LYS A 58 -4.53 -6.14 -8.44
N PHE A 59 -5.12 -6.30 -7.27
CA PHE A 59 -4.35 -6.46 -6.03
C PHE A 59 -3.50 -7.73 -6.03
N THR A 60 -4.10 -8.86 -6.38
CA THR A 60 -3.44 -10.16 -6.35
C THR A 60 -4.05 -11.11 -7.37
N LEU A 61 -3.23 -12.01 -7.90
CA LEU A 61 -3.68 -13.13 -8.74
C LEU A 61 -3.83 -14.43 -7.93
N LEU A 62 -3.30 -14.48 -6.71
CA LEU A 62 -3.31 -15.67 -5.86
C LEU A 62 -4.65 -15.87 -5.16
N ALA A 63 -5.52 -14.88 -5.18
CA ALA A 63 -6.83 -14.92 -4.54
C ALA A 63 -7.98 -15.15 -5.53
N GLY A 64 -7.71 -15.57 -6.76
CA GLY A 64 -8.74 -15.77 -7.80
C GLY A 64 -9.23 -14.46 -8.43
N ASP A 65 -10.34 -14.52 -9.18
CA ASP A 65 -10.91 -13.35 -9.84
C ASP A 65 -11.75 -12.52 -8.86
N ILE A 66 -11.08 -11.58 -8.19
CA ILE A 66 -11.69 -10.62 -7.27
C ILE A 66 -11.74 -9.23 -7.92
N ASP A 67 -12.82 -8.50 -7.62
CA ASP A 67 -13.01 -7.12 -8.03
C ASP A 67 -12.39 -6.18 -6.98
N MET A 68 -11.06 -6.23 -6.88
CA MET A 68 -10.27 -5.39 -5.97
C MET A 68 -8.91 -5.06 -6.58
N THR A 69 -8.61 -3.76 -6.62
CA THR A 69 -7.41 -3.22 -7.24
C THR A 69 -6.29 -3.00 -6.22
N PHE A 70 -5.08 -2.85 -6.73
CA PHE A 70 -3.87 -2.57 -5.97
C PHE A 70 -3.97 -1.27 -5.16
N VAL A 71 -4.47 -0.19 -5.77
CA VAL A 71 -4.63 1.10 -5.09
C VAL A 71 -5.71 1.03 -4.00
N GLU A 72 -6.79 0.28 -4.23
CA GLU A 72 -7.84 0.06 -3.24
C GLU A 72 -7.32 -0.72 -2.03
N HIS A 73 -6.51 -1.75 -2.26
CA HIS A 73 -5.84 -2.50 -1.19
C HIS A 73 -4.98 -1.62 -0.30
N LEU A 74 -4.05 -0.84 -0.87
CA LEU A 74 -3.22 0.06 -0.07
C LEU A 74 -4.03 1.08 0.74
N ASN A 75 -5.13 1.58 0.16
CA ASN A 75 -6.05 2.46 0.87
C ASN A 75 -6.87 1.73 1.96
N SER A 76 -7.21 0.46 1.74
CA SER A 76 -7.83 -0.41 2.76
C SER A 76 -6.88 -0.60 3.94
N CYS A 77 -5.65 -1.07 3.69
CA CYS A 77 -4.62 -1.26 4.70
C CYS A 77 -4.37 0.03 5.51
N ALA A 78 -4.17 1.17 4.86
CA ALA A 78 -3.96 2.43 5.57
C ALA A 78 -5.15 2.82 6.46
N ARG A 79 -6.40 2.62 6.00
CA ARG A 79 -7.60 2.91 6.81
C ARG A 79 -7.74 1.94 7.97
N GLN A 80 -7.49 0.65 7.76
CA GLN A 80 -7.50 -0.36 8.80
C GLN A 80 -6.47 -0.05 9.88
N CYS A 81 -5.22 0.23 9.49
CA CYS A 81 -4.18 0.63 10.43
C CYS A 81 -4.60 1.80 11.32
N ILE A 82 -5.24 2.81 10.74
CA ILE A 82 -5.71 3.97 11.50
C ILE A 82 -6.85 3.58 12.45
N ALA A 83 -7.84 2.82 11.98
CA ALA A 83 -8.96 2.39 12.82
C ALA A 83 -8.50 1.48 13.97
N ILE A 84 -7.59 0.55 13.70
CA ILE A 84 -6.97 -0.32 14.72
C ILE A 84 -6.22 0.54 15.73
N ALA A 85 -5.42 1.51 15.27
CA ALA A 85 -4.72 2.43 16.15
C ALA A 85 -5.68 3.19 17.09
N ASP A 86 -6.80 3.71 16.56
CA ASP A 86 -7.83 4.41 17.34
C ASP A 86 -8.49 3.50 18.39
N VAL A 87 -8.78 2.24 18.02
CA VAL A 87 -9.34 1.24 18.93
C VAL A 87 -8.36 0.86 20.03
N LEU A 88 -7.08 0.64 19.69
CA LEU A 88 -6.05 0.29 20.66
C LEU A 88 -5.83 1.41 21.68
N GLU A 89 -5.74 2.66 21.23
CA GLU A 89 -5.58 3.83 22.10
C GLU A 89 -6.79 4.02 23.04
N SER A 90 -8.01 3.70 22.60
CA SER A 90 -9.22 3.83 23.42
C SER A 90 -9.49 2.64 24.34
N SER A 91 -8.99 1.45 24.00
CA SER A 91 -9.27 0.22 24.73
C SER A 91 -8.27 -0.05 25.85
N PHE A 92 -6.99 0.27 25.64
CA PHE A 92 -5.94 0.01 26.61
C PHE A 92 -5.87 1.12 27.66
N ARG A 93 -5.77 0.72 28.94
CA ARG A 93 -5.61 1.65 30.06
C ARG A 93 -4.14 2.09 30.27
N CYS A 94 -3.21 1.47 29.56
CA CYS A 94 -1.81 1.86 29.52
C CYS A 94 -1.51 2.62 28.22
N GLY A 95 -0.52 3.51 28.26
CA GLY A 95 -0.05 4.20 27.05
C GLY A 95 0.61 3.21 26.10
N ILE A 96 0.11 3.16 24.86
CA ILE A 96 0.74 2.40 23.77
C ILE A 96 1.63 3.38 23.00
N PRO A 97 2.97 3.20 23.00
CA PRO A 97 3.90 4.13 22.34
C PRO A 97 3.93 3.91 20.82
N MET A 98 2.83 4.25 20.14
CA MET A 98 2.64 4.05 18.70
C MET A 98 2.97 5.31 17.90
N GLN A 99 3.80 5.16 16.86
CA GLN A 99 4.11 6.24 15.93
C GLN A 99 3.12 6.26 14.77
N ARG A 100 2.00 6.96 14.94
CA ARG A 100 0.88 6.99 13.97
C ARG A 100 1.29 7.41 12.55
N ASP A 101 2.14 8.41 12.45
CA ASP A 101 2.65 8.89 11.17
C ASP A 101 3.50 7.82 10.47
N HIS A 102 4.28 7.06 11.23
CA HIS A 102 5.08 5.94 10.72
C HIS A 102 4.20 4.76 10.32
N LEU A 103 3.15 4.47 11.08
CA LEU A 103 2.17 3.44 10.75
C LEU A 103 1.49 3.71 9.40
N ILE A 104 0.99 4.94 9.21
CA ILE A 104 0.37 5.35 7.94
C ILE A 104 1.40 5.35 6.80
N ALA A 105 2.60 5.90 7.04
CA ALA A 105 3.67 5.92 6.05
C ALA A 105 4.15 4.52 5.65
N GLY A 106 4.19 3.58 6.59
CA GLY A 106 4.52 2.17 6.36
C GLY A 106 3.45 1.50 5.51
N ALA A 107 2.18 1.62 5.93
CA ALA A 107 1.05 1.03 5.21
C ALA A 107 0.96 1.50 3.75
N LEU A 108 1.21 2.79 3.50
CA LEU A 108 1.19 3.34 2.15
C LEU A 108 2.41 2.98 1.29
N ARG A 109 3.52 2.49 1.88
CA ARG A 109 4.76 2.18 1.13
C ARG A 109 5.05 0.69 1.04
N ALA A 110 4.31 -0.15 1.75
CA ALA A 110 4.59 -1.58 1.85
C ALA A 110 4.77 -2.26 0.48
N ASP A 111 3.99 -1.83 -0.52
CA ASP A 111 4.06 -2.37 -1.88
C ASP A 111 4.59 -1.36 -2.92
N VAL A 112 5.26 -0.28 -2.52
CA VAL A 112 5.74 0.73 -3.49
C VAL A 112 6.85 0.20 -4.41
N GLY A 113 7.47 -0.92 -4.06
CA GLY A 113 8.40 -1.65 -4.93
C GLY A 113 7.69 -2.32 -6.12
N LYS A 114 6.41 -2.67 -6.00
CA LYS A 114 5.65 -3.37 -7.05
C LYS A 114 5.65 -2.60 -8.39
N PRO A 115 5.31 -1.30 -8.44
CA PRO A 115 5.38 -0.53 -9.69
C PRO A 115 6.80 -0.35 -10.24
N LEU A 116 7.84 -0.44 -9.41
CA LEU A 116 9.25 -0.36 -9.82
C LEU A 116 9.72 -1.67 -10.47
N GLU A 117 9.31 -2.80 -9.91
CA GLU A 117 9.75 -4.13 -10.33
C GLU A 117 8.99 -4.66 -11.56
N TYR A 118 7.73 -4.24 -11.77
CA TYR A 118 6.85 -4.86 -12.77
C TYR A 118 6.74 -4.05 -14.07
N ASP A 119 6.90 -4.72 -15.20
CA ASP A 119 6.30 -4.28 -16.46
C ASP A 119 4.83 -4.72 -16.47
N LYS A 120 3.97 -4.02 -17.23
CA LYS A 120 2.51 -4.25 -17.31
C LYS A 120 2.12 -5.70 -17.65
N VAL A 121 3.06 -6.48 -18.21
CA VAL A 121 2.90 -7.87 -18.62
C VAL A 121 3.36 -8.88 -17.54
N LEU A 122 4.11 -8.47 -16.51
CA LEU A 122 4.84 -9.35 -15.58
C LEU A 122 4.23 -9.47 -14.16
N HIS A 123 3.04 -8.91 -13.93
CA HIS A 123 2.38 -8.86 -12.62
C HIS A 123 2.13 -10.24 -11.95
N ILE A 124 2.29 -11.35 -12.69
CA ILE A 124 1.92 -12.70 -12.24
C ILE A 124 2.89 -13.32 -11.23
N ILE A 125 4.16 -12.94 -11.21
CA ILE A 125 5.22 -13.72 -10.52
C ILE A 125 5.49 -13.25 -9.07
N ALA A 126 5.03 -12.07 -8.66
CA ALA A 126 5.74 -11.32 -7.62
C ALA A 126 4.97 -10.99 -6.32
N THR A 127 3.83 -11.65 -6.06
CA THR A 127 3.05 -11.43 -4.81
C THR A 127 3.40 -12.38 -3.67
N HIS A 128 4.64 -12.88 -3.59
CA HIS A 128 5.09 -13.70 -2.48
C HIS A 128 5.81 -12.83 -1.44
N SER A 129 5.26 -12.67 -0.24
CA SER A 129 6.04 -12.13 0.87
C SER A 129 5.95 -13.07 2.08
N HIS A 130 7.01 -13.85 2.26
CA HIS A 130 7.29 -14.72 3.41
C HIS A 130 8.49 -14.20 4.22
N GLU A 131 9.03 -13.03 3.85
CA GLU A 131 10.29 -12.50 4.38
C GLU A 131 10.14 -11.84 5.76
N GLY A 132 8.95 -11.37 6.11
CA GLY A 132 8.67 -10.72 7.39
C GLY A 132 8.68 -11.65 8.61
N ASP A 133 8.68 -12.98 8.41
CA ASP A 133 8.58 -13.95 9.52
C ASP A 133 9.89 -14.17 10.28
N LYS A 134 11.00 -13.58 9.81
CA LYS A 134 12.34 -13.78 10.35
C LYS A 134 12.87 -12.61 11.18
N VAL A 135 12.08 -11.56 11.40
CA VAL A 135 12.49 -10.32 12.10
C VAL A 135 11.52 -9.96 13.22
N GLU A 136 12.05 -9.35 14.28
CA GLU A 136 11.22 -8.77 15.35
C GLU A 136 10.41 -7.60 14.79
N ARG A 137 9.09 -7.60 15.01
CA ARG A 137 8.17 -6.62 14.45
C ARG A 137 7.93 -5.47 15.43
N SER A 138 7.93 -4.24 14.95
CA SER A 138 7.42 -3.10 15.73
C SER A 138 5.90 -3.19 15.90
N ILE A 139 5.32 -2.41 16.83
CA ILE A 139 3.86 -2.31 17.02
C ILE A 139 3.17 -1.95 15.71
N GLU A 140 3.72 -0.99 14.97
CA GLU A 140 3.18 -0.56 13.67
C GLU A 140 3.24 -1.68 12.64
N SER A 141 4.33 -2.47 12.63
CA SER A 141 4.50 -3.60 11.74
C SER A 141 3.52 -4.74 12.05
N ILE A 142 3.22 -5.00 13.32
CA ILE A 142 2.20 -5.96 13.74
C ILE A 142 0.81 -5.54 13.24
N ILE A 143 0.42 -4.27 13.46
CA ILE A 143 -0.88 -3.76 13.01
C ILE A 143 -1.00 -3.85 11.49
N PHE A 144 0.03 -3.41 10.76
CA PHE A 144 0.02 -3.45 9.31
C PHE A 144 -0.05 -4.89 8.76
N HIS A 145 0.76 -5.80 9.31
CA HIS A 145 0.74 -7.21 8.92
C HIS A 145 -0.67 -7.81 9.05
N HIS A 146 -1.36 -7.54 10.15
CA HIS A 146 -2.73 -8.03 10.31
C HIS A 146 -3.73 -7.34 9.37
N ALA A 147 -3.58 -6.04 9.09
CA ALA A 147 -4.43 -5.35 8.12
C ALA A 147 -4.29 -5.94 6.71
N ASP A 148 -3.07 -6.24 6.27
CA ASP A 148 -2.78 -6.90 4.99
C ASP A 148 -3.38 -8.31 4.94
N PHE A 149 -3.16 -9.12 5.98
CA PHE A 149 -3.69 -10.48 6.04
C PHE A 149 -5.22 -10.54 6.08
N VAL A 150 -5.88 -9.58 6.74
CA VAL A 150 -7.35 -9.45 6.71
C VAL A 150 -7.84 -9.28 5.28
N ASP A 151 -7.24 -8.36 4.51
CA ASP A 151 -7.58 -8.15 3.10
C ASP A 151 -7.33 -9.42 2.28
N PHE A 152 -6.16 -10.04 2.43
CA PHE A 152 -5.76 -11.22 1.67
C PHE A 152 -6.63 -12.46 1.97
N ASP A 153 -6.99 -12.70 3.23
CA ASP A 153 -7.86 -13.81 3.61
C ASP A 153 -9.29 -13.63 3.11
N ILE A 154 -9.84 -12.41 3.20
CA ILE A 154 -11.15 -12.09 2.61
C ILE A 154 -11.12 -12.27 1.10
N ALA A 155 -10.07 -11.77 0.43
CA ALA A 155 -9.87 -11.95 -1.00
C ALA A 155 -9.89 -13.44 -1.40
N LYS A 156 -9.16 -14.31 -0.68
CA LYS A 156 -9.15 -15.76 -0.94
C LYS A 156 -10.55 -16.38 -0.78
N VAL A 157 -11.33 -15.95 0.21
CA VAL A 157 -12.71 -16.43 0.39
C VAL A 157 -13.60 -15.99 -0.78
N LEU A 158 -13.48 -14.74 -1.22
CA LEU A 158 -14.28 -14.18 -2.32
C LEU A 158 -13.95 -14.86 -3.65
N GLY A 159 -12.67 -15.02 -4.00
CA GLY A 159 -12.30 -15.68 -5.26
C GLY A 159 -12.70 -17.15 -5.31
N LYS A 160 -12.64 -17.88 -4.19
CA LYS A 160 -13.20 -19.25 -4.10
C LYS A 160 -14.70 -19.30 -4.38
N ARG A 161 -15.45 -18.23 -4.05
CA ARG A 161 -16.89 -18.14 -4.35
C ARG A 161 -17.13 -17.77 -5.81
N ALA A 162 -16.31 -16.88 -6.38
CA ALA A 162 -16.39 -16.50 -7.78
C ALA A 162 -16.16 -17.70 -8.71
N ALA A 163 -15.17 -18.55 -8.41
CA ALA A 163 -14.85 -19.74 -9.19
C ALA A 163 -15.91 -20.87 -9.16
N LYS A 164 -16.95 -20.74 -8.32
CA LYS A 164 -18.04 -21.72 -8.20
C LYS A 164 -19.31 -21.30 -8.93
N LYS A 165 -19.35 -20.09 -9.49
CA LYS A 165 -20.43 -19.61 -10.35
C LYS A 165 -20.11 -19.95 -11.81
#